data_AF-A0A523S1V2-F1
#
_entry.id   AF-A0A523S1V2-F1
#
_cell.length_a   1.000
_cell.length_b   1.000
_cell.length_c   1.000
_cell.angle_alpha   90.00
_cell.angle_beta   90.00
_cell.angle_gamma   90.00
#
_symmetry.space_group_name_H-M   'P 1'
#
loop_
_entity.id
_entity.type
_entity.pdbx_description
1 polymer ?
#
loop_
_entity_poly.entity_id
_entity_poly.type
_entity_poly.pdbx_seq_one_letter_code
_entity_poly.pdbx_strand_id
1 'polypeptide(L)'
;MNLDSTGLIKPTDIVRGCPCYKEFGKTEKVCLNNDSVLPIRAILIDPTFFNSLQSKTNLEEFQSNSETLCYLVMFLDRDEGYCYCVSQNQRIRINNQDVKVSEIDSALQFVTSLEKSRDGVLCSDCLYKYIRTLGESSEGFLTDDERNEIIGSYVQKIANTMAMQLSGYVDREVSTGLDFSEYISVYTRELKRSRGHLTSMIRNLKKTDVDADLIQLIDAYSTLTRLESIFLFYVQTINDESTNLDPLETLQFMVNISEKVMSINDEIRDKTNNLIEKDAFPNNIQEMLTIHSQKRKTTEYRFSKLVSMLNEFDSHTK
;
A
#
# COMPACT_ATOMS: atom_id res chain seq x y z
N MET A 1 -1.56 8.12 -18.03
CA MET A 1 -1.58 8.35 -16.58
C MET A 1 -1.48 9.84 -16.33
N ASN A 2 -2.54 10.48 -15.85
CA ASN A 2 -2.54 11.90 -15.51
C ASN A 2 -2.17 12.05 -14.04
N LEU A 3 -0.89 12.30 -13.77
CA LEU A 3 -0.39 12.67 -12.45
C LEU A 3 -0.65 14.16 -12.24
N ASP A 4 -1.13 14.54 -11.06
CA ASP A 4 -1.17 15.95 -10.69
C ASP A 4 0.18 16.41 -10.11
N SER A 5 0.29 17.70 -9.80
CA SER A 5 1.49 18.33 -9.24
C SER A 5 1.92 17.81 -7.86
N THR A 6 1.14 16.91 -7.24
CA THR A 6 1.46 16.26 -5.96
C THR A 6 1.90 14.80 -6.12
N GLY A 7 1.91 14.27 -7.35
CA GLY A 7 2.26 12.87 -7.62
C GLY A 7 1.18 11.87 -7.23
N LEU A 8 -0.01 12.35 -6.82
CA LEU A 8 -1.19 11.52 -6.59
C LEU A 8 -1.90 11.26 -7.93
N ILE A 9 -2.31 10.01 -8.13
CA ILE A 9 -3.13 9.63 -9.29
C ILE A 9 -4.48 10.32 -9.10
N LYS A 10 -4.84 11.25 -9.99
CA LYS A 10 -6.20 11.80 -10.01
C LYS A 10 -7.15 10.61 -10.17
N PRO A 11 -8.14 10.39 -9.28
CA PRO A 11 -9.00 9.23 -9.40
C PRO A 11 -9.70 9.32 -10.76
N THR A 12 -9.42 8.39 -11.66
CA THR A 12 -10.23 8.26 -12.86
C THR A 12 -11.52 7.61 -12.41
N ASP A 13 -12.66 8.23 -12.73
CA ASP A 13 -13.97 7.66 -12.46
C ASP A 13 -14.20 6.37 -13.27
N ILE A 14 -13.27 6.03 -14.16
CA ILE A 14 -13.25 4.80 -14.94
C ILE A 14 -12.09 3.93 -14.49
N VAL A 15 -12.39 2.68 -14.16
CA VAL A 15 -11.41 1.71 -13.66
C VAL A 15 -11.43 0.44 -14.52
N ARG A 16 -10.24 -0.07 -14.86
CA ARG A 16 -10.09 -1.37 -15.54
C ARG A 16 -10.29 -2.51 -14.55
N GLY A 17 -10.99 -3.55 -14.97
CA GLY A 17 -11.35 -4.68 -14.12
C GLY A 17 -12.72 -4.52 -13.49
N CYS A 18 -13.33 -5.65 -13.13
CA CYS A 18 -14.64 -5.70 -12.50
C CYS A 18 -14.65 -6.87 -11.50
N PRO A 19 -15.02 -6.66 -10.23
CA PRO A 19 -15.01 -7.73 -9.24
C PRO A 19 -15.98 -8.88 -9.58
N CYS A 20 -17.02 -8.60 -10.36
CA CYS A 20 -17.97 -9.63 -10.79
C CYS A 20 -17.45 -10.53 -11.92
N TYR A 21 -16.33 -10.19 -12.57
CA TYR A 21 -15.75 -11.05 -13.61
C TYR A 21 -15.05 -12.27 -13.00
N LYS A 22 -15.35 -13.46 -13.54
CA LYS A 22 -14.67 -14.72 -13.23
C LYS A 22 -14.31 -15.49 -14.48
N GLU A 23 -13.16 -16.15 -14.41
CA GLU A 23 -12.67 -17.05 -15.45
C GLU A 23 -12.50 -18.45 -14.86
N PHE A 24 -13.17 -19.43 -15.48
CA PHE A 24 -13.11 -20.83 -15.12
C PHE A 24 -12.42 -21.61 -16.25
N GLY A 25 -11.20 -22.07 -15.99
CA GLY A 25 -10.37 -22.67 -17.02
C GLY A 25 -9.99 -21.66 -18.11
N LYS A 26 -9.92 -22.11 -19.38
CA LYS A 26 -9.50 -21.25 -20.52
C LYS A 26 -10.65 -20.75 -21.37
N THR A 27 -11.86 -21.28 -21.17
CA THR A 27 -12.98 -21.13 -22.11
C THR A 27 -14.19 -20.47 -21.49
N GLU A 28 -14.38 -20.61 -20.18
CA GLU A 28 -15.59 -20.14 -19.50
C GLU A 28 -15.30 -18.83 -18.78
N LYS A 29 -16.07 -17.80 -19.16
CA LYS A 29 -16.01 -16.47 -18.59
C LYS A 29 -17.41 -16.08 -18.18
N VAL A 30 -17.56 -15.69 -16.92
CA VAL A 30 -18.87 -15.34 -16.35
C VAL A 30 -18.82 -14.03 -15.59
N CYS A 31 -19.96 -13.35 -15.55
CA CYS A 31 -20.26 -12.27 -14.65
C CYS A 31 -21.08 -12.83 -13.48
N LEU A 32 -20.72 -12.46 -12.25
CA LEU A 32 -21.40 -12.84 -11.01
C LEU A 32 -22.16 -11.66 -10.38
N ASN A 33 -22.54 -10.64 -11.18
CA ASN A 33 -23.22 -9.47 -10.63
C ASN A 33 -24.56 -9.87 -9.99
N ASN A 34 -24.82 -9.36 -8.79
CA ASN A 34 -26.01 -9.70 -8.00
C ASN A 34 -26.19 -11.24 -7.85
N ASP A 35 -25.08 -11.95 -7.64
CA ASP A 35 -24.99 -13.41 -7.48
C ASP A 35 -25.60 -14.24 -8.62
N SER A 36 -25.85 -13.59 -9.75
CA SER A 36 -26.37 -14.22 -10.96
C SER A 36 -25.21 -14.68 -11.82
N VAL A 37 -25.21 -15.94 -12.25
CA VAL A 37 -24.16 -16.47 -13.14
C VAL A 37 -24.55 -16.19 -14.59
N LEU A 38 -23.89 -15.22 -15.20
CA LEU A 38 -24.14 -14.81 -16.57
C LEU A 38 -22.92 -15.10 -17.44
N PRO A 39 -23.02 -15.97 -18.47
CA PRO A 39 -21.94 -16.17 -19.43
C PRO A 39 -21.64 -14.87 -20.19
N ILE A 40 -20.37 -14.50 -20.26
CA ILE A 40 -19.96 -13.26 -20.93
C ILE A 40 -18.78 -13.46 -21.88
N ARG A 41 -18.73 -12.60 -22.89
CA ARG A 41 -17.57 -12.36 -23.73
C ARG A 41 -16.90 -11.10 -23.22
N ALA A 42 -15.77 -11.28 -22.54
CA ALA A 42 -14.98 -10.16 -22.06
C ALA A 42 -14.05 -9.63 -23.17
N ILE A 43 -14.10 -8.33 -23.40
CA ILE A 43 -13.11 -7.59 -24.21
C ILE A 43 -12.44 -6.57 -23.31
N LEU A 44 -11.13 -6.39 -23.47
CA LEU A 44 -10.39 -5.38 -22.72
C LEU A 44 -10.44 -4.06 -23.47
N ILE A 45 -11.12 -3.05 -22.91
CA ILE A 45 -11.17 -1.71 -23.47
C ILE A 45 -10.30 -0.75 -22.64
N ASP A 46 -9.64 0.18 -23.31
CA ASP A 46 -8.90 1.25 -22.65
C ASP A 46 -9.88 2.25 -22.00
N PRO A 47 -9.78 2.56 -20.69
CA PRO A 47 -10.59 3.57 -20.00
C PRO A 47 -10.64 4.92 -20.68
N THR A 48 -9.58 5.29 -21.41
CA THR A 48 -9.52 6.56 -22.15
C THR A 48 -10.58 6.66 -23.26
N PHE A 49 -11.12 5.53 -23.72
CA PHE A 49 -12.28 5.49 -24.61
C PHE A 49 -13.52 6.14 -23.98
N PHE A 50 -13.62 6.11 -22.64
CA PHE A 50 -14.76 6.60 -21.86
C PHE A 50 -14.50 7.98 -21.24
N ASN A 51 -13.59 8.79 -21.78
CA ASN A 51 -13.21 10.10 -21.20
C ASN A 51 -14.38 11.10 -21.06
N SER A 52 -15.47 10.94 -21.82
CA SER A 52 -16.68 11.77 -21.73
C SER A 52 -17.69 11.26 -20.69
N LEU A 53 -17.43 10.10 -20.08
CA LEU A 53 -18.24 9.53 -19.01
C LEU A 53 -17.89 10.22 -17.69
N GLN A 54 -18.58 11.33 -17.40
CA GLN A 54 -18.38 12.15 -16.19
C GLN A 54 -19.52 11.99 -15.18
N SER A 55 -20.60 11.32 -15.56
CA SER A 55 -21.77 11.09 -14.72
C SER A 55 -22.46 9.81 -15.14
N LYS A 56 -23.23 9.23 -14.22
CA LYS A 56 -24.06 8.04 -14.47
C LYS A 56 -25.03 8.23 -15.64
N THR A 57 -25.56 9.42 -15.85
CA THR A 57 -26.48 9.71 -16.98
C THR A 57 -25.87 9.42 -18.33
N ASN A 58 -24.54 9.48 -18.44
CA ASN A 58 -23.83 9.25 -19.69
C ASN A 58 -23.55 7.75 -19.94
N LEU A 59 -23.82 6.87 -18.96
CA LEU A 59 -23.58 5.42 -19.10
C LEU A 59 -24.42 4.79 -20.20
N GLU A 60 -25.63 5.31 -20.44
CA GLU A 60 -26.54 4.83 -21.49
C GLU A 60 -25.90 4.92 -22.88
N GLU A 61 -25.11 5.95 -23.15
CA GLU A 61 -24.42 6.15 -24.44
C GLU A 61 -23.36 5.07 -24.71
N PHE A 62 -22.81 4.49 -23.64
CA PHE A 62 -21.77 3.48 -23.69
C PHE A 62 -22.28 2.08 -23.39
N GLN A 63 -23.59 1.91 -23.15
CA GLN A 63 -24.16 0.59 -22.89
C GLN A 63 -24.03 -0.31 -24.13
N SER A 64 -23.66 -1.57 -23.90
CA SER A 64 -23.62 -2.57 -24.95
C SER A 64 -25.03 -2.97 -25.38
N ASN A 65 -25.25 -3.07 -26.69
CA ASN A 65 -26.47 -3.68 -27.26
C ASN A 65 -26.54 -5.21 -27.05
N SER A 66 -25.48 -5.83 -26.52
CA SER A 66 -25.40 -7.25 -26.18
C SER A 66 -25.28 -7.46 -24.68
N GLU A 67 -26.22 -8.20 -24.11
CA GLU A 67 -26.27 -8.56 -22.67
C GLU A 67 -25.07 -9.42 -22.23
N THR A 68 -24.43 -10.12 -23.17
CA THR A 68 -23.29 -11.00 -22.88
C THR A 68 -21.93 -10.31 -23.05
N LEU A 69 -21.89 -9.06 -23.52
CA LEU A 69 -20.62 -8.37 -23.75
C LEU A 69 -20.17 -7.65 -22.46
N CYS A 70 -18.92 -7.83 -22.08
CA CYS A 70 -18.32 -7.18 -20.91
C CYS A 70 -17.07 -6.42 -21.33
N TYR A 71 -17.02 -5.12 -21.05
CA TYR A 71 -15.86 -4.27 -21.36
C TYR A 71 -14.72 -4.39 -20.34
N LEU A 72 -14.94 -5.13 -19.24
CA LEU A 72 -14.05 -5.18 -18.08
C LEU A 72 -13.68 -3.78 -17.58
N VAL A 73 -14.66 -2.89 -17.55
CA VAL A 73 -14.51 -1.52 -17.08
C VAL A 73 -15.71 -1.18 -16.20
N MET A 74 -15.43 -0.54 -15.07
CA MET A 74 -16.44 -0.02 -14.15
C MET A 74 -16.34 1.50 -14.03
N PHE A 75 -17.48 2.14 -13.85
CA PHE A 75 -17.61 3.55 -13.52
C PHE A 75 -17.82 3.72 -12.02
N LEU A 76 -17.07 4.63 -11.41
CA LEU A 76 -17.15 5.02 -10.02
C LEU A 76 -17.95 6.32 -9.95
N ASP A 77 -19.24 6.21 -9.65
CA ASP A 77 -20.09 7.38 -9.48
C ASP A 77 -19.82 7.99 -8.10
N ARG A 78 -18.95 9.01 -8.06
CA ARG A 78 -18.55 9.66 -6.81
C ARG A 78 -19.65 10.55 -6.21
N ASP A 79 -20.65 10.95 -7.01
CA ASP A 79 -21.77 11.74 -6.53
C ASP A 79 -22.79 10.86 -5.79
N GLU A 80 -23.13 9.70 -6.37
CA GLU A 80 -24.04 8.73 -5.73
C GLU A 80 -23.33 7.77 -4.76
N GLY A 81 -22.00 7.64 -4.85
CA GLY A 81 -21.17 6.76 -4.01
C GLY A 81 -21.18 5.28 -4.42
N TYR A 82 -21.71 4.94 -5.60
CA TYR A 82 -21.87 3.55 -6.07
C TYR A 82 -21.06 3.25 -7.33
N CYS A 83 -20.80 1.96 -7.54
CA CYS A 83 -20.09 1.48 -8.72
C CYS A 83 -21.07 0.93 -9.78
N TYR A 84 -20.75 1.18 -11.05
CA TYR A 84 -21.58 0.77 -12.18
C TYR A 84 -20.77 0.00 -13.22
N CYS A 85 -21.36 -1.05 -13.77
CA CYS A 85 -20.83 -1.77 -14.92
C CYS A 85 -21.05 -0.93 -16.19
N VAL A 86 -19.98 -0.52 -16.87
CA VAL A 86 -20.09 0.34 -18.06
C VAL A 86 -20.81 -0.36 -19.20
N SER A 87 -20.52 -1.65 -19.43
CA SER A 87 -21.11 -2.38 -20.55
C SER A 87 -22.60 -2.67 -20.40
N GLN A 88 -23.11 -2.73 -19.16
CA GLN A 88 -24.50 -3.11 -18.89
C GLN A 88 -25.33 -1.98 -18.29
N ASN A 89 -24.71 -0.84 -17.94
CA ASN A 89 -25.36 0.26 -17.22
C ASN A 89 -26.11 -0.24 -15.97
N GLN A 90 -25.47 -1.12 -15.21
CA GLN A 90 -26.06 -1.75 -14.02
C GLN A 90 -25.19 -1.47 -12.81
N ARG A 91 -25.82 -1.23 -11.66
CA ARG A 91 -25.12 -1.15 -10.39
C ARG A 91 -24.42 -2.47 -10.10
N ILE A 92 -23.18 -2.38 -9.65
CA ILE A 92 -22.38 -3.54 -9.24
C ILE A 92 -22.84 -3.94 -7.85
N ARG A 93 -23.28 -5.19 -7.72
CA ARG A 93 -23.79 -5.77 -6.50
C ARG A 93 -23.12 -7.12 -6.26
N ILE A 94 -22.71 -7.36 -5.03
CA ILE A 94 -22.19 -8.65 -4.58
C ILE A 94 -23.01 -9.03 -3.36
N ASN A 95 -23.57 -10.24 -3.34
CA ASN A 95 -24.37 -10.71 -2.21
C ASN A 95 -25.57 -9.78 -1.89
N ASN A 96 -26.30 -9.37 -2.93
CA ASN A 96 -27.39 -8.38 -2.84
C ASN A 96 -27.04 -7.04 -2.17
N GLN A 97 -25.77 -6.74 -1.92
CA GLN A 97 -25.32 -5.45 -1.42
C GLN A 97 -24.67 -4.65 -2.54
N ASP A 98 -24.90 -3.34 -2.52
CA ASP A 98 -24.31 -2.42 -3.49
C ASP A 98 -22.84 -2.22 -3.17
N VAL A 99 -21.97 -2.40 -4.16
CA VAL A 99 -20.54 -2.12 -4.01
C VAL A 99 -20.32 -0.61 -4.09
N LYS A 100 -19.81 -0.04 -3.00
CA LYS A 100 -19.53 1.40 -2.88
C LYS A 100 -18.23 1.78 -3.58
N VAL A 101 -18.14 3.05 -3.99
CA VAL A 101 -16.92 3.61 -4.58
C VAL A 101 -15.75 3.54 -3.59
N SER A 102 -16.00 3.77 -2.30
CA SER A 102 -14.97 3.67 -1.25
C SER A 102 -14.38 2.27 -1.16
N GLU A 103 -15.19 1.21 -1.27
CA GLU A 103 -14.70 -0.18 -1.27
C GLU A 103 -13.80 -0.46 -2.46
N ILE A 104 -14.13 0.08 -3.64
CA ILE A 104 -13.30 -0.05 -4.83
C ILE A 104 -12.01 0.75 -4.70
N ASP A 105 -12.06 2.02 -4.28
CA ASP A 105 -10.86 2.84 -4.11
C ASP A 105 -9.86 2.16 -3.15
N SER A 106 -10.34 1.60 -2.03
CA SER A 106 -9.51 0.82 -1.10
C SER A 106 -8.99 -0.48 -1.72
N ALA A 107 -9.84 -1.21 -2.45
CA ALA A 107 -9.41 -2.41 -3.17
C ALA A 107 -8.33 -2.09 -4.23
N LEU A 108 -8.39 -0.93 -4.90
CA LEU A 108 -7.45 -0.53 -5.93
C LEU A 108 -6.08 -0.18 -5.35
N GLN A 109 -6.03 0.59 -4.26
CA GLN A 109 -4.79 0.84 -3.55
C GLN A 109 -4.14 -0.47 -3.10
N PHE A 110 -4.97 -1.42 -2.64
CA PHE A 110 -4.52 -2.74 -2.26
C PHE A 110 -3.95 -3.56 -3.44
N VAL A 111 -4.70 -3.74 -4.52
CA VAL A 111 -4.28 -4.58 -5.66
C VAL A 111 -3.03 -4.02 -6.33
N THR A 112 -2.95 -2.70 -6.52
CA THR A 112 -1.76 -2.04 -7.11
C THR A 112 -0.52 -2.09 -6.22
N SER A 113 -0.66 -2.36 -4.92
CA SER A 113 0.46 -2.55 -4.00
C SER A 113 1.12 -3.92 -4.13
N LEU A 114 0.31 -4.94 -4.38
CA LEU A 114 0.72 -6.34 -4.45
C LEU A 114 1.08 -6.78 -5.87
N GLU A 115 0.35 -6.28 -6.87
CA GLU A 115 0.57 -6.66 -8.27
C GLU A 115 1.46 -5.65 -8.99
N LYS A 116 2.63 -6.11 -9.43
CA LYS A 116 3.43 -5.44 -10.46
C LYS A 116 2.90 -5.77 -11.86
N SER A 117 1.59 -5.67 -12.08
CA SER A 117 1.04 -6.00 -13.41
C SER A 117 1.56 -4.96 -14.42
N ARG A 118 2.26 -5.44 -15.46
CA ARG A 118 2.92 -4.58 -16.46
C ARG A 118 1.93 -3.94 -17.44
N ASP A 119 0.69 -4.43 -17.47
CA ASP A 119 -0.32 -4.06 -18.46
C ASP A 119 -1.42 -3.13 -17.92
N GLY A 120 -1.34 -2.73 -16.63
CA GLY A 120 -2.31 -1.81 -16.01
C GLY A 120 -3.74 -2.37 -15.91
N VAL A 121 -3.93 -3.67 -16.18
CA VAL A 121 -5.17 -4.41 -15.92
C VAL A 121 -5.13 -4.89 -14.48
N LEU A 122 -6.15 -4.55 -13.71
CA LEU A 122 -6.31 -4.97 -12.32
C LEU A 122 -6.87 -6.38 -12.28
N CYS A 123 -6.30 -7.23 -11.42
CA CYS A 123 -6.83 -8.56 -11.20
C CYS A 123 -8.24 -8.50 -10.61
N SER A 124 -9.23 -8.85 -11.45
CA SER A 124 -10.64 -8.88 -11.07
C SER A 124 -10.92 -9.87 -9.93
N ASP A 125 -10.12 -10.94 -9.84
CA ASP A 125 -10.18 -11.87 -8.72
C ASP A 125 -9.67 -11.28 -7.41
N CYS A 126 -8.62 -10.46 -7.46
CA CYS A 126 -8.12 -9.78 -6.27
C CYS A 126 -9.10 -8.72 -5.78
N LEU A 127 -9.72 -7.95 -6.68
CA LEU A 127 -10.79 -7.00 -6.32
C LEU A 127 -11.95 -7.70 -5.64
N TYR A 128 -12.45 -8.80 -6.22
CA TYR A 128 -13.54 -9.58 -5.63
C TYR A 128 -13.19 -10.14 -4.25
N LYS A 129 -11.99 -10.72 -4.09
CA LYS A 129 -11.54 -11.28 -2.81
C LYS A 129 -11.44 -10.18 -1.75
N TYR A 130 -10.92 -9.01 -2.10
CA TYR A 130 -10.87 -7.88 -1.17
C TYR A 130 -12.26 -7.48 -0.70
N ILE A 131 -13.17 -7.21 -1.63
CA ILE A 131 -14.53 -6.76 -1.32
C ILE A 131 -15.27 -7.81 -0.47
N ARG A 132 -15.13 -9.10 -0.80
CA ARG A 132 -15.75 -10.18 -0.02
C ARG A 132 -15.17 -10.40 1.38
N THR A 133 -13.98 -9.89 1.66
CA THR A 133 -13.31 -10.07 2.94
C THR A 133 -13.42 -8.82 3.82
N LEU A 134 -13.31 -7.64 3.21
CA LEU A 134 -13.09 -6.37 3.89
C LEU A 134 -14.13 -5.30 3.53
N GLY A 135 -14.91 -5.54 2.49
CA GLY A 135 -16.02 -4.66 2.13
C GLY A 135 -17.18 -4.81 3.10
N GLU A 136 -17.99 -3.76 3.24
CA GLU A 136 -19.24 -3.81 3.99
C GLU A 136 -20.18 -4.91 3.45
N SER A 137 -20.06 -5.20 2.14
CA SER A 137 -20.71 -6.33 1.46
C SER A 137 -20.39 -7.73 2.02
N SER A 138 -19.45 -7.84 2.95
CA SER A 138 -19.06 -9.08 3.65
C SER A 138 -19.71 -9.29 5.02
N GLU A 139 -20.46 -8.31 5.55
CA GLU A 139 -21.08 -8.42 6.88
C GLU A 139 -22.00 -9.65 7.00
N GLY A 140 -21.75 -10.48 8.01
CA GLY A 140 -22.54 -11.69 8.32
C GLY A 140 -22.06 -12.99 7.63
N PHE A 141 -20.99 -12.96 6.83
CA PHE A 141 -20.47 -14.15 6.13
C PHE A 141 -19.31 -14.85 6.80
N LEU A 142 -18.53 -14.10 7.56
CA LEU A 142 -17.36 -14.59 8.26
C LEU A 142 -17.63 -14.50 9.76
N THR A 143 -17.25 -15.54 10.50
CA THR A 143 -17.10 -15.40 11.94
C THR A 143 -16.00 -14.38 12.25
N ASP A 144 -16.00 -13.82 13.44
CA ASP A 144 -14.93 -12.91 13.87
C ASP A 144 -13.56 -13.58 13.77
N ASP A 145 -13.48 -14.88 14.05
CA ASP A 145 -12.25 -15.69 13.92
C ASP A 145 -11.79 -15.80 12.46
N GLU A 146 -12.69 -16.12 11.52
CA GLU A 146 -12.36 -16.20 10.08
C GLU A 146 -11.96 -14.83 9.52
N ARG A 147 -12.63 -13.77 9.96
CA ARG A 147 -12.29 -12.39 9.59
C ARG A 147 -10.89 -12.02 10.10
N ASN A 148 -10.59 -12.34 11.37
CA ASN A 148 -9.31 -12.08 12.00
C ASN A 148 -8.18 -12.87 11.35
N GLU A 149 -8.40 -14.13 10.98
CA GLU A 149 -7.40 -14.94 10.26
C GLU A 149 -7.06 -14.32 8.90
N ILE A 150 -8.08 -13.88 8.15
CA ILE A 150 -7.83 -13.27 6.85
C ILE A 150 -7.13 -11.91 7.00
N ILE A 151 -7.56 -11.06 7.94
CA ILE A 151 -6.88 -9.79 8.26
C ILE A 151 -5.43 -10.05 8.69
N GLY A 152 -5.18 -11.07 9.53
CA GLY A 152 -3.84 -11.47 9.97
C GLY A 152 -2.94 -11.89 8.82
N SER A 153 -3.40 -12.80 7.96
CA SER A 153 -2.66 -13.23 6.77
C SER A 153 -2.33 -12.06 5.84
N TYR A 154 -3.23 -11.08 5.79
CA TYR A 154 -3.08 -9.88 5.00
C TYR A 154 -2.04 -8.91 5.58
N VAL A 155 -2.14 -8.60 6.88
CA VAL A 155 -1.17 -7.79 7.62
C VAL A 155 0.23 -8.39 7.47
N GLN A 156 0.34 -9.71 7.65
CA GLN A 156 1.58 -10.44 7.49
C GLN A 156 2.18 -10.27 6.09
N LYS A 157 1.38 -10.38 5.02
CA LYS A 157 1.85 -10.21 3.65
C LYS A 157 2.36 -8.79 3.37
N ILE A 158 1.69 -7.77 3.87
CA ILE A 158 2.13 -6.38 3.74
C ILE A 158 3.41 -6.13 4.52
N ALA A 159 3.43 -6.54 5.79
CA ALA A 159 4.58 -6.45 6.67
C ALA A 159 5.82 -7.08 6.02
N ASN A 160 5.68 -8.28 5.46
CA ASN A 160 6.74 -8.98 4.75
C ASN A 160 7.19 -8.24 3.49
N THR A 161 6.24 -7.76 2.68
CA THR A 161 6.56 -6.98 1.48
C THR A 161 7.38 -5.73 1.82
N MET A 162 7.03 -5.06 2.91
CA MET A 162 7.78 -3.89 3.38
C MET A 162 9.13 -4.24 3.95
N ALA A 163 9.21 -5.27 4.79
CA ALA A 163 10.49 -5.72 5.32
C ALA A 163 11.44 -6.12 4.19
N MET A 164 10.95 -6.78 3.13
CA MET A 164 11.73 -7.04 1.92
C MET A 164 12.21 -5.76 1.27
N GLN A 165 11.33 -4.77 1.08
CA GLN A 165 11.69 -3.50 0.47
C GLN A 165 12.73 -2.73 1.31
N LEU A 166 12.49 -2.57 2.62
CA LEU A 166 13.36 -1.85 3.56
C LEU A 166 14.75 -2.46 3.63
N SER A 167 14.81 -3.78 3.79
CA SER A 167 16.07 -4.52 3.86
C SER A 167 16.77 -4.64 2.50
N GLY A 168 16.04 -4.41 1.39
CA GLY A 168 16.56 -4.62 0.04
C GLY A 168 16.60 -6.10 -0.36
N TYR A 169 15.90 -6.96 0.37
CA TYR A 169 15.75 -8.38 0.01
C TYR A 169 15.07 -8.49 -1.36
N VAL A 170 15.71 -9.25 -2.25
CA VAL A 170 15.15 -9.58 -3.56
C VAL A 170 14.85 -11.06 -3.55
N ASP A 171 13.55 -11.39 -3.62
CA ASP A 171 13.07 -12.75 -3.76
C ASP A 171 13.38 -13.27 -5.17
N ARG A 172 14.65 -13.58 -5.38
CA ARG A 172 15.14 -14.38 -6.51
C ARG A 172 15.73 -15.61 -5.86
N GLU A 173 15.12 -16.75 -6.16
CA GLU A 173 15.72 -18.06 -5.95
C GLU A 173 17.25 -17.95 -6.20
N VAL A 174 18.06 -18.20 -5.17
CA VAL A 174 19.53 -18.40 -5.23
C VAL A 174 20.47 -17.18 -5.04
N SER A 175 20.06 -15.94 -4.73
CA SER A 175 21.09 -14.85 -4.68
C SER A 175 21.90 -14.67 -3.38
N THR A 176 21.39 -15.04 -2.20
CA THR A 176 22.11 -14.83 -0.91
C THR A 176 22.28 -16.09 -0.06
N GLY A 177 21.59 -17.18 -0.38
CA GLY A 177 21.63 -18.43 0.40
C GLY A 177 21.00 -18.36 1.79
N LEU A 178 20.45 -17.21 2.19
CA LEU A 178 19.77 -16.99 3.46
C LEU A 178 18.25 -16.99 3.25
N ASP A 179 17.52 -17.65 4.15
CA ASP A 179 16.07 -17.49 4.24
C ASP A 179 15.70 -16.05 4.63
N PHE A 180 14.50 -15.61 4.28
CA PHE A 180 14.00 -14.25 4.51
C PHE A 180 14.14 -13.83 5.99
N SER A 181 13.79 -14.70 6.93
CA SER A 181 13.92 -14.41 8.37
C SER A 181 15.37 -14.18 8.80
N GLU A 182 16.30 -14.95 8.24
CA GLU A 182 17.73 -14.81 8.52
C GLU A 182 18.28 -13.51 7.91
N TYR A 183 17.86 -13.16 6.70
CA TYR A 183 18.22 -11.89 6.06
C TYR A 183 17.76 -10.67 6.87
N ILE A 184 16.50 -10.67 7.34
CA ILE A 184 15.98 -9.60 8.20
C ILE A 184 16.76 -9.51 9.52
N SER A 185 17.16 -10.66 10.08
CA SER A 185 17.96 -10.70 11.31
C SER A 185 19.35 -10.08 11.11
N VAL A 186 20.00 -10.35 9.98
CA VAL A 186 21.30 -9.74 9.61
C VAL A 186 21.13 -8.24 9.43
N TYR A 187 20.15 -7.80 8.65
CA TYR A 187 19.90 -6.39 8.40
C TYR A 187 19.57 -5.62 9.68
N THR A 188 18.74 -6.18 10.56
CA THR A 188 18.43 -5.59 11.88
C THR A 188 19.68 -5.41 12.74
N ARG A 189 20.66 -6.31 12.62
CA ARG A 189 21.97 -6.18 13.30
C ARG A 189 22.80 -5.03 12.72
N GLU A 190 22.73 -4.81 11.42
CA GLU A 190 23.38 -3.66 10.76
C GLU A 190 22.78 -2.34 11.20
N LEU A 191 21.44 -2.24 11.28
CA LEU A 191 20.76 -1.05 11.82
C LEU A 191 21.21 -0.76 13.26
N LYS A 192 21.31 -1.78 14.11
CA LYS A 192 21.82 -1.64 15.49
C LYS A 192 23.26 -1.10 15.51
N ARG A 193 24.13 -1.57 14.61
CA ARG A 193 25.51 -1.06 14.48
C ARG A 193 25.52 0.40 14.03
N SER A 194 24.76 0.74 12.99
CA SER A 194 24.61 2.12 12.49
C SER A 194 24.16 3.08 13.59
N ARG A 195 23.16 2.69 14.40
CA ARG A 195 22.71 3.45 15.57
C ARG A 195 23.81 3.64 16.62
N GLY A 196 24.64 2.63 16.84
CA GLY A 196 25.82 2.74 17.72
C GLY A 196 26.80 3.80 17.22
N HIS A 197 27.08 3.84 15.92
CA HIS A 197 27.91 4.86 15.29
C HIS A 197 27.31 6.27 15.44
N LEU A 198 26.01 6.44 15.19
CA LEU A 198 25.30 7.72 15.35
C LEU A 198 25.36 8.22 16.80
N THR A 199 25.12 7.34 17.77
CA THR A 199 25.21 7.68 19.21
C THR A 199 26.61 8.15 19.61
N SER A 200 27.64 7.46 19.11
CA SER A 200 29.03 7.86 19.34
C SER A 200 29.33 9.23 18.74
N MET A 201 28.82 9.49 17.53
CA MET A 201 28.97 10.75 16.83
C MET A 201 28.32 11.91 17.58
N ILE A 202 27.08 11.74 18.05
CA ILE A 202 26.37 12.71 18.90
C ILE A 202 27.21 13.04 20.14
N ARG A 203 27.76 12.03 20.82
CA ARG A 203 28.61 12.23 22.00
C ARG A 203 29.89 13.01 21.67
N ASN A 204 30.49 12.79 20.51
CA ASN A 204 31.69 13.50 20.09
C ASN A 204 31.37 14.96 19.71
N LEU A 205 30.28 15.18 18.97
CA LEU A 205 29.86 16.53 18.54
C LEU A 205 29.49 17.43 19.73
N LYS A 206 28.85 16.86 20.76
CA LYS A 206 28.56 17.56 22.03
C LYS A 206 29.83 18.03 22.76
N LYS A 207 30.99 17.41 22.52
CA LYS A 207 32.27 17.80 23.13
C LYS A 207 32.99 18.90 22.34
N THR A 208 32.65 19.08 21.07
CA THR A 208 33.33 19.98 20.13
C THR A 208 32.56 21.28 19.88
N ASP A 209 31.57 21.61 20.70
CA ASP A 209 30.74 22.84 20.64
C ASP A 209 30.20 23.14 19.22
N VAL A 210 29.66 22.10 18.58
CA VAL A 210 29.11 22.17 17.22
C VAL A 210 27.64 22.59 17.27
N ASP A 211 27.13 23.18 16.18
CA ASP A 211 25.75 23.62 16.03
C ASP A 211 24.75 22.56 16.54
N ALA A 212 23.84 23.00 17.42
CA ALA A 212 22.82 22.17 18.03
C ALA A 212 21.89 21.53 16.98
N ASP A 213 21.66 22.20 15.85
CA ASP A 213 20.84 21.69 14.75
C ASP A 213 21.50 20.45 14.11
N LEU A 214 22.83 20.40 14.03
CA LEU A 214 23.55 19.24 13.50
C LEU A 214 23.45 18.04 14.45
N ILE A 215 23.53 18.30 15.76
CA ILE A 215 23.36 17.25 16.77
C ILE A 215 21.94 16.68 16.71
N GLN A 216 20.93 17.54 16.57
CA GLN A 216 19.53 17.13 16.43
C GLN A 216 19.28 16.38 15.11
N LEU A 217 19.92 16.78 14.00
CA LEU A 217 19.82 16.07 12.73
C LEU A 217 20.31 14.61 12.87
N ILE A 218 21.47 14.41 13.50
CA ILE A 218 22.04 13.07 13.71
C ILE A 218 21.18 12.26 14.69
N ASP A 219 20.57 12.91 15.69
CA ASP A 219 19.61 12.27 16.60
C ASP A 219 18.34 11.82 15.87
N ALA A 220 17.82 12.62 14.94
CA ALA A 220 16.69 12.26 14.09
C ALA A 220 17.02 11.04 13.20
N TYR A 221 18.20 10.98 12.58
CA TYR A 221 18.66 9.77 11.86
C TYR A 221 18.79 8.53 12.77
N SER A 222 19.23 8.71 14.02
CA SER A 222 19.31 7.64 15.01
C SER A 222 17.92 7.11 15.37
N THR A 223 16.96 8.02 15.51
CA THR A 223 15.55 7.69 15.76
C THR A 223 14.92 6.97 14.57
N LEU A 224 15.17 7.43 13.35
CA LEU A 224 14.72 6.75 12.12
C LEU A 224 15.21 5.29 12.08
N THR A 225 16.52 5.08 12.29
CA THR A 225 17.15 3.75 12.32
C THR A 225 16.54 2.84 13.41
N ARG A 226 16.18 3.42 14.56
CA ARG A 226 15.49 2.71 15.64
C ARG A 226 14.07 2.31 15.24
N LEU A 227 13.31 3.19 14.62
CA LEU A 227 11.94 2.90 14.17
C LEU A 227 11.92 1.82 13.10
N GLU A 228 12.83 1.87 12.12
CA GLU A 228 13.01 0.79 11.13
C GLU A 228 13.33 -0.55 11.81
N SER A 229 14.22 -0.56 12.81
CA SER A 229 14.54 -1.79 13.57
C SER A 229 13.35 -2.36 14.33
N ILE A 230 12.51 -1.48 14.91
CA ILE A 230 11.29 -1.88 15.63
C ILE A 230 10.29 -2.48 14.65
N PHE A 231 10.08 -1.83 13.51
CA PHE A 231 9.20 -2.33 12.46
C PHE A 231 9.60 -3.76 12.04
N LEU A 232 10.87 -3.97 11.71
CA LEU A 232 11.38 -5.28 11.27
C LEU A 232 11.27 -6.35 12.35
N PHE A 233 11.49 -5.99 13.62
CA PHE A 233 11.28 -6.91 14.73
C PHE A 233 9.82 -7.38 14.79
N TYR A 234 8.84 -6.48 14.65
CA TYR A 234 7.43 -6.85 14.63
C TYR A 234 7.07 -7.71 13.42
N VAL A 235 7.65 -7.45 12.24
CA VAL A 235 7.47 -8.34 11.08
C VAL A 235 7.92 -9.76 11.41
N GLN A 236 9.04 -9.93 12.10
CA GLN A 236 9.50 -11.25 12.53
C GLN A 236 8.57 -11.90 13.54
N THR A 237 8.03 -11.13 14.49
CA THR A 237 7.08 -11.64 15.50
C THR A 237 5.75 -12.09 14.88
N ILE A 238 5.24 -11.39 13.86
CA ILE A 238 4.00 -11.77 13.17
C ILE A 238 4.18 -13.06 12.38
N ASN A 239 5.39 -13.33 11.89
CA ASN A 239 5.70 -14.58 11.19
C ASN A 239 5.95 -15.76 12.13
N ASP A 240 6.01 -15.53 13.44
CA ASP A 240 6.19 -16.58 14.43
C ASP A 240 4.82 -17.13 14.84
N GLU A 241 4.48 -18.32 14.33
CA GLU A 241 3.22 -19.05 14.57
C GLU A 241 2.95 -19.32 16.07
N SER A 242 3.96 -19.17 16.95
CA SER A 242 3.79 -19.30 18.39
C SER A 242 3.21 -18.06 19.09
N THR A 243 3.07 -16.94 18.37
CA THR A 243 2.62 -15.67 18.94
C THR A 243 1.14 -15.42 18.62
N ASN A 244 0.27 -15.50 19.63
CA ASN A 244 -1.12 -15.05 19.54
C ASN A 244 -1.19 -13.51 19.62
N LEU A 245 -0.70 -12.82 18.58
CA LEU A 245 -0.91 -11.38 18.45
C LEU A 245 -2.25 -11.12 17.78
N ASP A 246 -2.99 -10.13 18.29
CA ASP A 246 -4.17 -9.60 17.62
C ASP A 246 -3.73 -8.92 16.31
N PRO A 247 -4.23 -9.36 15.13
CA PRO A 247 -3.96 -8.75 13.84
C PRO A 247 -4.26 -7.25 13.78
N LEU A 248 -5.32 -6.79 14.46
CA LEU A 248 -5.75 -5.40 14.46
C LEU A 248 -4.83 -4.53 15.30
N GLU A 249 -4.47 -4.97 16.50
CA GLU A 249 -3.49 -4.26 17.34
C GLU A 249 -2.13 -4.17 16.63
N THR A 250 -1.76 -5.25 15.94
CA THR A 250 -0.53 -5.30 15.14
C THR A 250 -0.56 -4.30 13.99
N LEU A 251 -1.68 -4.22 13.26
CA LEU A 251 -1.87 -3.25 12.19
C LEU A 251 -1.80 -1.81 12.72
N GLN A 252 -2.51 -1.50 13.80
CA GLN A 252 -2.47 -0.18 14.44
C GLN A 252 -1.05 0.16 14.92
N PHE A 253 -0.31 -0.81 15.46
CA PHE A 253 1.08 -0.61 15.81
C PHE A 253 1.94 -0.25 14.58
N MET A 254 1.77 -0.96 13.47
CA MET A 254 2.48 -0.67 12.22
C MET A 254 2.14 0.70 11.63
N VAL A 255 0.87 1.11 11.67
CA VAL A 255 0.43 2.47 11.33
C VAL A 255 1.22 3.49 12.15
N ASN A 256 1.17 3.36 13.47
CA ASN A 256 1.78 4.29 14.41
C ASN A 256 3.30 4.42 14.20
N ILE A 257 4.00 3.31 13.93
CA ILE A 257 5.43 3.34 13.61
C ILE A 257 5.67 4.07 12.28
N SER A 258 4.81 3.85 11.30
CA SER A 258 4.95 4.45 9.97
C SER A 258 4.73 5.96 9.97
N GLU A 259 3.71 6.43 10.70
CA GLU A 259 3.47 7.86 10.92
C GLU A 259 4.65 8.52 11.64
N LYS A 260 5.22 7.86 12.66
CA LYS A 260 6.42 8.34 13.34
C LYS A 260 7.63 8.41 12.40
N VAL A 261 7.80 7.43 11.51
CA VAL A 261 8.87 7.46 10.50
C VAL A 261 8.68 8.66 9.56
N MET A 262 7.45 8.93 9.11
CA MET A 262 7.17 10.11 8.28
C MET A 262 7.51 11.41 9.00
N SER A 263 7.03 11.59 10.24
CA SER A 263 7.32 12.78 11.04
C SER A 263 8.83 13.00 11.25
N ILE A 264 9.60 11.92 11.50
CA ILE A 264 11.06 12.02 11.63
C ILE A 264 11.73 12.35 10.28
N ASN A 265 11.21 11.85 9.16
CA ASN A 265 11.74 12.22 7.83
C ASN A 265 11.54 13.70 7.52
N ASP A 266 10.38 14.25 7.88
CA ASP A 266 10.10 15.69 7.76
C ASP A 266 11.07 16.50 8.63
N GLU A 267 11.27 16.09 9.89
CA GLU A 267 12.24 16.73 10.79
C GLU A 267 13.67 16.70 10.22
N ILE A 268 14.10 15.55 9.67
CA ILE A 268 15.41 15.44 9.01
C ILE A 268 15.48 16.39 7.82
N ARG A 269 14.41 16.52 7.02
CA ARG A 269 14.37 17.41 5.86
C ARG A 269 14.53 18.87 6.27
N ASP A 270 13.77 19.31 7.26
CA ASP A 270 13.77 20.70 7.72
C ASP A 270 15.12 21.07 8.34
N LYS A 271 15.69 20.20 9.19
CA LYS A 271 17.03 20.43 9.77
C LYS A 271 18.14 20.41 8.74
N THR A 272 18.05 19.53 7.74
CA THR A 272 19.03 19.50 6.63
C THR A 272 19.00 20.81 5.86
N ASN A 273 17.81 21.33 5.52
CA ASN A 273 17.67 22.60 4.80
C ASN A 273 18.23 23.76 5.62
N ASN A 274 17.90 23.84 6.92
CA ASN A 274 18.40 24.89 7.81
C ASN A 274 19.93 24.89 7.91
N LEU A 275 20.57 23.72 7.97
CA LEU A 275 22.03 23.62 8.05
C LEU A 275 22.72 23.96 6.72
N ILE A 276 22.07 23.68 5.58
CA ILE A 276 22.56 24.08 4.25
C ILE A 276 22.53 25.59 4.12
N GLU A 277 21.42 26.23 4.53
CA GLU A 277 21.28 27.69 4.50
C GLU A 277 22.32 28.40 5.38
N LYS A 278 22.75 27.76 6.48
CA LYS A 278 23.75 28.29 7.42
C LYS A 278 25.21 28.00 7.04
N ASP A 279 25.46 27.26 5.96
CA ASP A 279 26.80 26.76 5.57
C ASP A 279 27.52 26.03 6.73
N ALA A 280 26.74 25.32 7.57
CA ALA A 280 27.21 24.77 8.84
C ALA A 280 27.58 23.28 8.75
N PHE A 281 27.94 22.78 7.55
CA PHE A 281 28.26 21.37 7.32
C PHE A 281 29.77 21.10 7.41
N PRO A 282 30.24 20.34 8.40
CA PRO A 282 31.61 19.83 8.39
C PRO A 282 31.80 18.83 7.23
N ASN A 283 32.89 18.97 6.47
CA ASN A 283 33.19 18.11 5.30
C ASN A 283 33.18 16.61 5.61
N ASN A 284 33.55 16.21 6.83
CA ASN A 284 33.58 14.81 7.27
C ASN A 284 32.18 14.20 7.55
N ILE A 285 31.14 15.03 7.62
CA ILE A 285 29.76 14.59 7.91
C ILE A 285 28.89 14.63 6.64
N GLN A 286 29.28 15.43 5.65
CA GLN A 286 28.55 15.60 4.39
C GLN A 286 28.44 14.32 3.55
N GLU A 287 29.51 13.53 3.47
CA GLU A 287 29.51 12.25 2.71
C GLU A 287 28.52 11.24 3.31
N MET A 288 28.52 11.12 4.64
CA MET A 288 27.61 10.24 5.37
C MET A 288 26.15 10.70 5.24
N LEU A 289 25.89 12.01 5.40
CA LEU A 289 24.53 12.56 5.25
C LEU A 289 23.99 12.42 3.82
N THR A 290 24.86 12.40 2.82
CA THR A 290 24.46 12.12 1.43
C THR A 290 23.97 10.68 1.28
N ILE A 291 24.72 9.70 1.81
CA ILE A 291 24.31 8.28 1.80
C ILE A 291 22.99 8.08 2.55
N HIS A 292 22.86 8.70 3.72
CA HIS A 292 21.65 8.61 4.53
C HIS A 292 20.45 9.33 3.89
N SER A 293 20.66 10.44 3.18
CA SER A 293 19.61 11.18 2.46
C SER A 293 19.01 10.37 1.29
N GLN A 294 19.84 9.64 0.55
CA GLN A 294 19.36 8.75 -0.52
C GLN A 294 18.55 7.56 0.03
N LYS A 295 19.03 6.95 1.12
CA LYS A 295 18.27 5.92 1.84
C LYS A 295 16.95 6.50 2.39
N ARG A 296 16.98 7.69 2.97
CA ARG A 296 15.81 8.40 3.51
C ARG A 296 14.71 8.59 2.47
N LYS A 297 15.01 9.16 1.29
CA LYS A 297 14.00 9.35 0.23
C LYS A 297 13.29 8.06 -0.15
N THR A 298 14.06 6.97 -0.16
CA THR A 298 13.55 5.63 -0.45
C THR A 298 12.66 5.12 0.69
N THR A 299 13.07 5.29 1.94
CA THR A 299 12.30 4.94 3.15
C THR A 299 11.00 5.76 3.24
N GLU A 300 11.06 7.08 3.04
CA GLU A 300 9.94 8.03 3.10
C GLU A 300 8.82 7.66 2.13
N TYR A 301 9.15 7.46 0.85
CA TYR A 301 8.20 7.01 -0.17
C TYR A 301 7.49 5.70 0.21
N ARG A 302 8.24 4.76 0.82
CA ARG A 302 7.71 3.44 1.21
C ARG A 302 6.79 3.50 2.42
N PHE A 303 7.17 4.27 3.43
CA PHE A 303 6.34 4.45 4.64
C PHE A 303 5.10 5.30 4.36
N SER A 304 5.18 6.32 3.51
CA SER A 304 4.00 7.07 3.04
C SER A 304 2.98 6.17 2.33
N LYS A 305 3.47 5.28 1.46
CA LYS A 305 2.63 4.28 0.80
C LYS A 305 1.96 3.34 1.81
N LEU A 306 2.66 2.96 2.89
CA LEU A 306 2.08 2.12 3.94
C LEU A 306 1.01 2.85 4.74
N VAL A 307 1.27 4.07 5.21
CA VAL A 307 0.29 4.84 6.00
C VAL A 307 -1.01 5.01 5.21
N SER A 308 -0.91 5.32 3.91
CA SER A 308 -2.08 5.36 3.01
C SER A 308 -2.87 4.04 3.03
N MET A 309 -2.17 2.90 2.94
CA MET A 309 -2.83 1.59 2.95
C MET A 309 -3.46 1.28 4.30
N LEU A 310 -2.70 1.46 5.40
CA LEU A 310 -3.13 1.04 6.72
C LEU A 310 -4.19 1.96 7.35
N ASN A 311 -4.19 3.26 7.03
CA ASN A 311 -5.22 4.19 7.53
C ASN A 311 -6.60 3.92 6.93
N GLU A 312 -6.66 3.34 5.74
CA GLU A 312 -7.94 2.88 5.19
C GLU A 312 -8.48 1.65 5.95
N PHE A 313 -7.62 0.79 6.50
CA PHE A 313 -8.07 -0.33 7.35
C PHE A 313 -8.73 0.14 8.64
N ASP A 314 -8.10 1.04 9.40
CA ASP A 314 -8.66 1.54 10.67
C ASP A 314 -9.98 2.30 10.47
N SER A 315 -10.25 2.79 9.25
CA SER A 315 -11.52 3.43 8.89
C SER A 315 -12.65 2.45 8.59
N HIS A 316 -12.33 1.20 8.21
CA HIS A 316 -13.30 0.14 7.87
C HIS A 316 -13.52 -0.88 9.00
N THR A 317 -12.70 -0.87 10.05
CA THR A 317 -12.84 -1.74 11.24
C THR A 317 -13.47 -1.05 12.46
N LYS A 318 -13.92 0.20 12.34
CA LYS A 318 -14.64 0.94 13.39
C LYS A 318 -16.15 0.91 13.21
#